data_AF-A0A8D2JJ49-F1
#
_entry.id   AF-A0A8D2JJ49-F1
#
_cell.length_a   1.000
_cell.length_b   1.000
_cell.length_c   1.000
_cell.angle_alpha   90.00
_cell.angle_beta   90.00
_cell.angle_gamma   90.00
#
_symmetry.space_group_name_H-M   'P 1'
#
loop_
_entity.id
_entity.type
_entity.pdbx_description
1 polymer ?
#
loop_
_entity_poly.entity_id
_entity_poly.type
_entity_poly.pdbx_seq_one_letter_code
_entity_poly.pdbx_strand_id
1 'polypeptide(L)'
;MKRKVCVELFYSGNFCALLKRTHGLFSKIFIICVKQTSPQNSTYLCMLYTQEPEEKKIALELLETEQAYVTRLHLLDQVFFLELLKEARSAKTFPEEVVKMIFSNISSIYQFHAQFFLPELQKRMENWDSNPRIGDIIQKVAPFLKMYSEYVKHFDKAVELITTWSEKSLPFQELIANIQRREISANLTLQHHMLEPVQRIPRYELLLKDYIRKLPVESPDREDAQKALEMIFTAAKHSNTAIAEMERLQNLWEVYHRLGLEDDIVDPSNELIKEGPIQKISFRHNSTREKYLFLFNNLLLYCVPKVIQVGAEFQVHSRIDVEGMKVRELNDVEFPHSFLVSGKQRTLELQARSQEEMNSSLIPPLPQAFQSAIDKKEKRSETFKAAIQGPEAETQDFHCRSEELGKRAPLWVRDKLVSMCMRCKDPFNVITRRRHHCRACGYVVCGRCSEYKAELQYDKNGPKRVCIECYTFLTGRLLPDERHGKHRGILEKESAELSGQSLMCSFLQLLDKSGKGSMRGWFVIPRDDPLVLYVYAAPQDVKAHTSIPLLGYQVKELPQSDTRHIFQLVQSKQVYTLVAETEELKQRWMKAIAQSARGEEEEDSFDELE
;
A
#
# COMPACT_ATOMS: atom_id res chain seq x y z
N MET A 1 35.14 -7.82 6.12
CA MET A 1 36.61 -7.81 5.91
C MET A 1 37.08 -9.23 5.61
N LYS A 2 37.69 -9.42 4.43
CA LYS A 2 38.69 -10.43 4.01
C LYS A 2 38.41 -11.92 4.32
N ARG A 3 37.93 -12.70 3.35
CA ARG A 3 38.74 -13.55 2.42
C ARG A 3 39.86 -14.32 3.14
N LYS A 4 39.70 -15.65 3.25
CA LYS A 4 40.71 -16.66 2.88
C LYS A 4 40.06 -18.05 2.85
N VAL A 5 39.72 -18.47 1.64
CA VAL A 5 39.46 -19.87 1.28
C VAL A 5 40.84 -20.51 1.11
N CYS A 6 41.21 -21.46 1.96
CA CYS A 6 42.37 -22.33 1.72
C CYS A 6 41.90 -23.50 0.85
N VAL A 7 42.20 -23.42 -0.44
CA VAL A 7 42.26 -24.58 -1.34
C VAL A 7 43.75 -24.83 -1.56
N GLU A 8 44.32 -25.80 -0.84
CA GLU A 8 45.64 -26.34 -1.17
C GLU A 8 45.44 -27.44 -2.22
N LEU A 9 45.87 -27.14 -3.44
CA LEU A 9 46.04 -28.07 -4.54
C LEU A 9 47.28 -28.93 -4.28
N PHE A 10 47.10 -30.21 -3.95
CA PHE A 10 48.18 -31.19 -4.06
C PHE A 10 48.04 -32.00 -5.36
N TYR A 11 48.84 -31.60 -6.34
CA TYR A 11 49.15 -32.38 -7.53
C TYR A 11 49.93 -33.64 -7.11
N SER A 12 49.32 -34.82 -7.26
CA SER A 12 50.08 -36.08 -7.42
C SER A 12 49.45 -36.96 -8.49
N GLY A 13 49.75 -36.61 -9.74
CA GLY A 13 50.21 -37.53 -10.78
C GLY A 13 49.29 -38.59 -11.37
N ASN A 14 48.64 -39.47 -10.59
CA ASN A 14 48.29 -40.79 -11.13
C ASN A 14 46.82 -41.25 -10.97
N PHE A 15 45.94 -40.51 -10.30
CA PHE A 15 44.51 -40.91 -10.21
C PHE A 15 43.61 -40.24 -11.26
N CYS A 16 43.98 -39.05 -11.75
CA CYS A 16 43.17 -38.26 -12.68
C CYS A 16 43.25 -38.75 -14.15
N ALA A 17 44.20 -39.64 -14.45
CA ALA A 17 44.36 -40.21 -15.79
C ALA A 17 43.35 -41.33 -16.10
N LEU A 18 42.77 -41.98 -15.06
CA LEU A 18 41.87 -43.12 -15.26
C LEU A 18 40.42 -42.70 -15.57
N LEU A 19 39.98 -41.54 -15.07
CA LEU A 19 38.62 -41.01 -15.33
C LEU A 19 38.49 -40.26 -16.65
N LYS A 20 39.61 -39.81 -17.26
CA LYS A 20 39.57 -39.10 -18.56
C LYS A 20 39.35 -40.02 -19.77
N ARG A 21 39.30 -41.34 -19.59
CA ARG A 21 39.15 -42.31 -20.69
C ARG A 21 37.77 -42.92 -20.83
N THR A 22 36.82 -42.60 -19.96
CA THR A 22 35.46 -43.13 -20.07
C THR A 22 34.44 -42.00 -19.97
N HIS A 23 33.76 -41.78 -21.11
CA HIS A 23 32.56 -40.96 -21.33
C HIS A 23 32.72 -39.43 -21.38
N GLY A 24 32.56 -38.92 -22.60
CA GLY A 24 32.07 -37.56 -22.85
C GLY A 24 30.61 -37.44 -22.46
N LEU A 25 30.20 -36.19 -22.17
CA LEU A 25 29.03 -35.78 -21.38
C LEU A 25 29.21 -36.00 -19.88
N PHE A 26 29.40 -34.92 -19.11
CA PHE A 26 28.63 -34.61 -17.89
C PHE A 26 29.19 -33.36 -17.18
N SER A 27 28.24 -32.52 -16.72
CA SER A 27 28.20 -31.58 -15.60
C SER A 27 29.49 -31.28 -14.80
N LYS A 28 29.60 -30.04 -14.28
CA LYS A 28 30.63 -29.64 -13.31
C LYS A 28 30.55 -30.52 -12.05
N ILE A 29 31.37 -31.56 -11.99
CA ILE A 29 31.50 -32.43 -10.81
C ILE A 29 32.33 -31.71 -9.75
N PHE A 30 31.77 -31.51 -8.55
CA PHE A 30 32.55 -31.20 -7.36
C PHE A 30 32.92 -32.50 -6.65
N ILE A 31 34.22 -32.71 -6.43
CA ILE A 31 34.74 -33.84 -5.66
C ILE A 31 35.05 -33.34 -4.24
N ILE A 32 34.32 -33.83 -3.24
CA ILE A 32 34.68 -33.67 -1.84
C ILE A 32 35.23 -35.01 -1.34
N CYS A 33 36.53 -35.06 -1.06
CA CYS A 33 37.16 -36.21 -0.43
C CYS A 33 37.09 -36.06 1.10
N VAL A 34 36.33 -36.93 1.77
CA VAL A 34 36.33 -37.01 3.24
C VAL A 34 37.34 -38.08 3.68
N LYS A 35 38.32 -37.70 4.49
CA LYS A 35 39.32 -38.62 5.03
C LYS A 35 38.77 -39.28 6.29
N GLN A 36 38.45 -40.57 6.23
CA GLN A 36 38.20 -41.36 7.44
C GLN A 36 39.55 -41.88 7.96
N THR A 37 39.95 -41.41 9.14
CA THR A 37 41.16 -41.91 9.81
C THR A 37 40.81 -43.08 10.73
N SER A 38 41.26 -44.27 10.36
CA SER A 38 41.53 -45.39 11.29
C SER A 38 43.05 -45.58 11.39
N PRO A 39 43.61 -46.05 12.52
CA PRO A 39 45.05 -45.98 12.79
C PRO A 39 45.95 -46.76 11.82
N GLN A 40 45.41 -47.60 10.94
CA GLN A 40 46.21 -48.49 10.07
C GLN A 40 45.82 -48.52 8.60
N ASN A 41 44.82 -47.76 8.12
CA ASN A 41 44.59 -47.57 6.67
C ASN A 41 43.73 -46.32 6.40
N SER A 42 44.14 -45.50 5.43
CA SER A 42 43.39 -44.33 4.97
C SER A 42 42.61 -44.68 3.70
N THR A 43 41.32 -44.96 3.84
CA THR A 43 40.38 -45.08 2.70
C THR A 43 39.70 -43.73 2.44
N TYR A 44 39.72 -43.29 1.18
CA TYR A 44 39.03 -42.07 0.74
C TYR A 44 37.69 -42.46 0.11
N LEU A 45 36.57 -41.99 0.68
CA LEU A 45 35.25 -42.11 0.06
C LEU A 45 35.04 -40.85 -0.79
N CYS A 46 34.87 -41.03 -2.10
CA CYS A 46 34.55 -39.95 -3.02
C CYS A 46 33.03 -39.90 -3.21
N MET A 47 32.35 -38.87 -2.70
CA MET A 47 30.94 -38.61 -2.98
C MET A 47 30.85 -37.58 -4.11
N LEU A 48 30.29 -37.99 -5.25
CA LEU A 48 30.06 -37.12 -6.40
C LEU A 48 28.80 -36.28 -6.14
N TYR A 49 28.95 -34.96 -6.00
CA TYR A 49 27.81 -34.03 -6.02
C TYR A 49 27.71 -33.41 -7.42
N THR A 50 26.69 -33.81 -8.18
CA THR A 50 26.32 -33.17 -9.45
C THR A 50 25.28 -32.10 -9.18
N GLN A 51 25.55 -30.85 -9.58
CA GLN A 51 24.55 -29.79 -9.59
C GLN A 51 23.47 -30.17 -10.61
N GLU A 52 22.20 -30.24 -10.19
CA GLU A 52 21.12 -30.62 -11.10
C GLU A 52 21.00 -29.62 -12.28
N PRO A 53 20.75 -30.11 -13.51
CA PRO A 53 20.56 -29.26 -14.67
C PRO A 53 19.43 -28.23 -14.46
N GLU A 54 19.63 -27.00 -14.93
CA GLU A 54 18.69 -25.89 -14.68
C GLU A 54 17.33 -26.14 -15.36
N GLU A 55 17.33 -26.79 -16.52
CA GLU A 55 16.14 -27.23 -17.24
C GLU A 55 15.33 -28.29 -16.47
N LYS A 56 16.02 -29.17 -15.72
CA LYS A 56 15.37 -30.19 -14.88
C LYS A 56 14.64 -29.53 -13.70
N LYS A 57 15.20 -28.46 -13.13
CA LYS A 57 14.56 -27.70 -12.04
C LYS A 57 13.25 -27.07 -12.49
N ILE A 58 13.21 -26.51 -13.70
CA ILE A 58 11.98 -25.93 -14.25
C ILE A 58 10.95 -27.02 -14.54
N ALA A 59 11.38 -28.18 -15.03
CA ALA A 59 10.48 -29.33 -15.23
C ALA A 59 9.92 -29.88 -13.91
N LEU A 60 10.73 -29.91 -12.84
CA LEU A 60 10.27 -30.24 -11.49
C LEU A 60 9.25 -29.21 -10.97
N GLU A 61 9.54 -27.91 -11.14
CA GLU A 61 8.60 -26.83 -10.78
C GLU A 61 7.26 -26.96 -11.53
N LEU A 62 7.31 -27.28 -12.83
CA LEU A 62 6.11 -27.55 -13.62
C LEU A 62 5.30 -28.71 -13.02
N LEU A 63 5.96 -29.83 -12.68
CA LEU A 63 5.30 -30.99 -12.06
C LEU A 63 4.70 -30.67 -10.70
N GLU A 64 5.46 -30.03 -9.81
CA GLU A 64 5.01 -29.69 -8.45
C GLU A 64 3.80 -28.75 -8.49
N THR A 65 3.89 -27.71 -9.31
CA THR A 65 2.78 -26.76 -9.47
C THR A 65 1.59 -27.39 -10.20
N GLU A 66 1.79 -28.38 -11.06
CA GLU A 66 0.72 -29.15 -11.71
C GLU A 66 -0.01 -30.05 -10.72
N GLN A 67 0.72 -30.72 -9.84
CA GLN A 67 0.15 -31.54 -8.78
C GLN A 67 -0.73 -30.72 -7.84
N ALA A 68 -0.25 -29.53 -7.46
CA ALA A 68 -1.02 -28.58 -6.68
C ALA A 68 -2.28 -28.11 -7.45
N TYR A 69 -2.14 -27.77 -8.73
CA TYR A 69 -3.24 -27.34 -9.58
C TYR A 69 -4.33 -28.41 -9.73
N VAL A 70 -3.96 -29.67 -10.00
CA VAL A 70 -4.91 -30.79 -10.06
C VAL A 70 -5.65 -30.97 -8.73
N THR A 71 -4.98 -30.75 -7.60
CA THR A 71 -5.61 -30.78 -6.28
C THR A 71 -6.67 -29.67 -6.13
N ARG A 72 -6.41 -28.48 -6.68
CA ARG A 72 -7.39 -27.37 -6.70
C ARG A 72 -8.55 -27.63 -7.66
N LEU A 73 -8.28 -28.20 -8.83
CA LEU A 73 -9.33 -28.64 -9.76
C LEU A 73 -10.22 -29.72 -9.15
N HIS A 74 -9.64 -30.65 -8.38
CA HIS A 74 -10.40 -31.63 -7.62
C HIS A 74 -11.33 -30.97 -6.61
N LEU A 75 -10.86 -29.95 -5.87
CA LEU A 75 -11.71 -29.19 -4.95
C LEU A 75 -12.88 -28.52 -5.68
N LEU A 76 -12.63 -27.88 -6.83
CA LEU A 76 -13.69 -27.23 -7.62
C LEU A 76 -14.71 -28.22 -8.17
N ASP A 77 -14.25 -29.30 -8.79
CA ASP A 77 -15.10 -30.24 -9.51
C ASP A 77 -15.72 -31.28 -8.57
N GLN A 78 -14.90 -31.99 -7.81
CA GLN A 78 -15.34 -33.15 -7.02
C GLN A 78 -15.94 -32.78 -5.66
N VAL A 79 -15.67 -31.56 -5.16
CA VAL A 79 -16.24 -31.08 -3.90
C VAL A 79 -17.30 -30.02 -4.16
N PHE A 80 -16.94 -28.84 -4.65
CA PHE A 80 -17.90 -27.76 -4.82
C PHE A 80 -19.00 -28.09 -5.84
N PHE A 81 -18.62 -28.43 -7.08
CA PHE A 81 -19.59 -28.69 -8.14
C PHE A 81 -20.48 -29.89 -7.83
N LEU A 82 -19.90 -31.04 -7.45
CA LEU A 82 -20.69 -32.25 -7.14
C LEU A 82 -21.60 -32.08 -5.91
N GLU A 83 -21.15 -31.45 -4.83
CA GLU A 83 -22.01 -31.24 -3.65
C GLU A 83 -23.15 -30.27 -3.95
N LEU A 84 -22.88 -29.15 -4.65
CA LEU A 84 -23.93 -28.21 -5.07
C LEU A 84 -24.92 -28.87 -6.03
N LEU A 85 -24.45 -29.69 -6.97
CA LEU A 85 -25.31 -30.39 -7.91
C LEU A 85 -26.18 -31.45 -7.20
N LYS A 86 -25.63 -32.14 -6.20
CA LYS A 86 -26.37 -33.10 -5.37
C LYS A 86 -27.46 -32.40 -4.55
N GLU A 87 -27.15 -31.26 -3.96
CA GLU A 87 -28.12 -30.45 -3.21
C GLU A 87 -29.25 -29.93 -4.12
N ALA A 88 -28.89 -29.39 -5.29
CA ALA A 88 -29.86 -28.95 -6.31
C ALA A 88 -30.84 -30.06 -6.72
N ARG A 89 -30.34 -31.29 -6.87
CA ARG A 89 -31.14 -32.48 -7.25
C ARG A 89 -32.05 -32.98 -6.14
N SER A 90 -31.55 -33.01 -4.91
CA SER A 90 -32.24 -33.63 -3.78
C SER A 90 -33.24 -32.70 -3.12
N ALA A 91 -32.84 -31.45 -2.84
CA ALA A 91 -33.65 -30.50 -2.10
C ALA A 91 -34.40 -29.50 -3.00
N LYS A 92 -34.07 -29.41 -4.30
CA LYS A 92 -34.63 -28.45 -5.26
C LYS A 92 -34.57 -26.98 -4.79
N THR A 93 -33.58 -26.66 -3.96
CA THR A 93 -33.37 -25.33 -3.34
C THR A 93 -32.83 -24.29 -4.35
N PHE A 94 -32.17 -24.75 -5.41
CA PHE A 94 -31.73 -23.94 -6.55
C PHE A 94 -31.64 -24.82 -7.82
N PRO A 95 -31.79 -24.26 -9.04
CA PRO A 95 -31.78 -25.03 -10.27
C PRO A 95 -30.42 -25.65 -10.59
N GLU A 96 -30.41 -26.89 -11.10
CA GLU A 96 -29.18 -27.55 -11.57
C GLU A 96 -28.45 -26.75 -12.67
N GLU A 97 -29.21 -26.06 -13.53
CA GLU A 97 -28.65 -25.25 -14.60
C GLU A 97 -27.80 -24.09 -14.07
N VAL A 98 -28.14 -23.54 -12.89
CA VAL A 98 -27.31 -22.51 -12.24
C VAL A 98 -25.96 -23.09 -11.86
N VAL A 99 -25.94 -24.28 -11.27
CA VAL A 99 -24.68 -24.96 -10.89
C VAL A 99 -23.84 -25.24 -12.13
N LYS A 100 -24.43 -25.78 -13.19
CA LYS A 100 -23.73 -26.03 -14.46
C LYS A 100 -23.18 -24.74 -15.08
N MET A 101 -23.92 -23.63 -15.00
CA MET A 101 -23.46 -22.34 -15.51
C MET A 101 -22.32 -21.76 -14.68
N ILE A 102 -22.34 -21.91 -13.35
CA ILE A 102 -21.27 -21.46 -12.46
C ILE A 102 -19.96 -22.18 -12.80
N PHE A 103 -20.01 -23.50 -12.94
CA PHE A 103 -18.82 -24.32 -13.11
C PHE A 103 -18.43 -24.56 -14.58
N SER A 104 -19.29 -24.15 -15.53
CA SER A 104 -19.06 -24.27 -16.98
C SER A 104 -18.54 -25.67 -17.35
N ASN A 105 -17.37 -25.74 -17.98
CA ASN A 105 -16.69 -26.98 -18.36
C ASN A 105 -15.54 -27.38 -17.40
N ILE A 106 -15.60 -27.03 -16.11
CA ILE A 106 -14.54 -27.36 -15.13
C ILE A 106 -14.26 -28.86 -15.05
N SER A 107 -15.28 -29.71 -15.17
CA SER A 107 -15.10 -31.17 -15.12
C SER A 107 -14.23 -31.68 -16.25
N SER A 108 -14.37 -31.10 -17.45
CA SER A 108 -13.53 -31.43 -18.61
C SER A 108 -12.08 -31.00 -18.37
N ILE A 109 -11.88 -29.83 -17.77
CA ILE A 109 -10.54 -29.34 -17.39
C ILE A 109 -9.92 -30.26 -16.35
N TYR A 110 -10.63 -30.59 -15.28
CA TYR A 110 -10.16 -31.50 -14.23
C TYR A 110 -9.78 -32.87 -14.79
N GLN A 111 -10.64 -33.50 -15.57
CA GLN A 111 -10.38 -34.82 -16.15
C GLN A 111 -9.13 -34.80 -17.05
N PHE A 112 -8.98 -33.76 -17.88
CA PHE A 112 -7.81 -33.63 -18.74
C PHE A 112 -6.50 -33.56 -17.93
N HIS A 113 -6.44 -32.68 -16.93
CA HIS A 113 -5.23 -32.50 -16.13
C HIS A 113 -4.95 -33.70 -15.23
N ALA A 114 -5.96 -34.25 -14.56
CA ALA A 114 -5.81 -35.35 -13.61
C ALA A 114 -5.53 -36.70 -14.28
N GLN A 115 -6.14 -36.98 -15.44
CA GLN A 115 -6.08 -38.31 -16.07
C GLN A 115 -5.04 -38.40 -17.19
N PHE A 116 -4.63 -37.27 -17.79
CA PHE A 116 -3.72 -37.26 -18.93
C PHE A 116 -2.43 -36.49 -18.63
N PHE A 117 -2.52 -35.19 -18.35
CA PHE A 117 -1.31 -34.36 -18.31
C PHE A 117 -0.40 -34.65 -17.11
N LEU A 118 -0.95 -34.65 -15.89
CA LEU A 118 -0.18 -34.91 -14.68
C LEU A 118 0.49 -36.30 -14.70
N PRO A 119 -0.21 -37.40 -15.04
CA PRO A 119 0.42 -38.71 -15.16
C PRO A 119 1.55 -38.78 -16.19
N GLU A 120 1.41 -38.10 -17.34
CA GLU A 120 2.48 -38.04 -18.35
C GLU A 120 3.71 -37.28 -17.82
N LEU A 121 3.52 -36.16 -17.12
CA LEU A 121 4.61 -35.42 -16.47
C LEU A 121 5.28 -36.24 -15.38
N GLN A 122 4.52 -36.88 -14.49
CA GLN A 122 5.07 -37.74 -13.43
C GLN A 122 5.97 -38.84 -14.01
N LYS A 123 5.46 -39.57 -15.01
CA LYS A 123 6.20 -40.63 -15.69
C LYS A 123 7.48 -40.12 -16.38
N ARG A 124 7.44 -38.89 -16.92
CA ARG A 124 8.62 -38.25 -17.52
C ARG A 124 9.67 -37.91 -16.48
N MET A 125 9.25 -37.37 -15.33
CA MET A 125 10.18 -37.00 -14.26
C MET A 125 10.81 -38.22 -13.59
N GLU A 126 10.08 -39.34 -13.46
CA GLU A 126 10.63 -40.63 -13.00
C GLU A 126 11.74 -41.16 -13.91
N ASN A 127 11.66 -40.89 -15.21
CA ASN A 127 12.58 -41.39 -16.23
C ASN A 127 13.40 -40.27 -16.88
N TRP A 128 13.64 -39.17 -16.16
CA TRP A 128 14.26 -37.96 -16.70
C TRP A 128 15.61 -38.23 -17.34
N ASP A 129 16.46 -39.03 -16.69
CA ASP A 129 17.83 -39.29 -17.14
C ASP A 129 17.88 -40.01 -18.50
N SER A 130 16.82 -40.74 -18.86
CA SER A 130 16.70 -41.44 -20.15
C SER A 130 16.07 -40.57 -21.24
N ASN A 131 15.26 -39.58 -20.86
CA ASN A 131 14.55 -38.71 -21.80
C ASN A 131 14.36 -37.30 -21.20
N PRO A 132 15.41 -36.45 -21.15
CA PRO A 132 15.41 -35.19 -20.43
C PRO A 132 14.75 -34.08 -21.26
N ARG A 133 13.44 -34.20 -21.45
CA ARG A 133 12.65 -33.31 -22.31
C ARG A 133 11.23 -33.18 -21.77
N ILE A 134 10.52 -32.10 -22.09
CA ILE A 134 9.08 -31.92 -21.77
C ILE A 134 8.30 -31.24 -22.89
N GLY A 135 8.98 -30.66 -23.89
CA GLY A 135 8.35 -29.97 -25.02
C GLY A 135 7.41 -30.89 -25.78
N ASP A 136 7.78 -32.15 -26.00
CA ASP A 136 6.93 -33.15 -26.67
C ASP A 136 5.63 -33.49 -25.92
N ILE A 137 5.63 -33.44 -24.58
CA ILE A 137 4.42 -33.64 -23.76
C ILE A 137 3.53 -32.40 -23.89
N ILE A 138 4.11 -31.21 -23.69
CA ILE A 138 3.35 -29.96 -23.71
C ILE A 138 2.77 -29.72 -25.11
N GLN A 139 3.49 -30.07 -26.18
CA GLN A 139 3.00 -29.97 -27.55
C GLN A 139 1.76 -30.85 -27.80
N LYS A 140 1.69 -32.05 -27.21
CA LYS A 140 0.50 -32.91 -27.29
C LYS A 140 -0.69 -32.35 -26.50
N VAL A 141 -0.40 -31.65 -25.41
CA VAL A 141 -1.39 -31.08 -24.48
C VAL A 141 -1.94 -29.72 -24.96
N ALA A 142 -1.11 -28.90 -25.60
CA ALA A 142 -1.45 -27.55 -26.01
C ALA A 142 -2.75 -27.41 -26.84
N PRO A 143 -3.09 -28.32 -27.79
CA PRO A 143 -4.36 -28.27 -28.51
C PRO A 143 -5.60 -28.30 -27.61
N PHE A 144 -5.54 -29.04 -26.50
CA PHE A 144 -6.67 -29.23 -25.58
C PHE A 144 -6.90 -28.01 -24.69
N LEU A 145 -5.88 -27.15 -24.51
CA LEU A 145 -6.00 -25.92 -23.72
C LEU A 145 -7.00 -24.91 -24.30
N LYS A 146 -7.42 -25.09 -25.57
CA LYS A 146 -8.52 -24.32 -26.15
C LYS A 146 -9.82 -24.44 -25.34
N MET A 147 -10.03 -25.52 -24.59
CA MET A 147 -11.22 -25.66 -23.72
C MET A 147 -11.31 -24.57 -22.62
N TYR A 148 -10.18 -23.96 -22.25
CA TYR A 148 -10.18 -22.87 -21.26
C TYR A 148 -10.88 -21.60 -21.77
N SER A 149 -10.96 -21.41 -23.09
CA SER A 149 -11.70 -20.29 -23.68
C SER A 149 -13.17 -20.30 -23.29
N GLU A 150 -13.80 -21.47 -23.27
CA GLU A 150 -15.20 -21.65 -22.84
C GLU A 150 -15.37 -21.41 -21.34
N TYR A 151 -14.38 -21.78 -20.53
CA TYR A 151 -14.40 -21.52 -19.09
C TYR A 151 -14.32 -20.01 -18.81
N VAL A 152 -13.30 -19.34 -19.39
CA VAL A 152 -13.06 -17.90 -19.20
C VAL A 152 -14.23 -17.08 -19.72
N LYS A 153 -14.80 -17.44 -20.88
CA LYS A 153 -15.97 -16.75 -21.47
C LYS A 153 -17.18 -16.71 -20.53
N HIS A 154 -17.36 -17.72 -19.69
CA HIS A 154 -18.49 -17.80 -18.75
C HIS A 154 -18.15 -17.36 -17.32
N PHE A 155 -16.90 -16.95 -17.06
CA PHE A 155 -16.41 -16.66 -15.72
C PHE A 155 -17.14 -15.49 -15.04
N ASP A 156 -17.28 -14.34 -15.71
CA ASP A 156 -17.97 -13.16 -15.14
C ASP A 156 -19.40 -13.49 -14.71
N LYS A 157 -20.11 -14.21 -15.58
CA LYS A 157 -21.47 -14.67 -15.32
C LYS A 157 -21.52 -15.67 -14.16
N ALA A 158 -20.53 -16.53 -14.03
CA ALA A 158 -20.43 -17.47 -12.91
C ALA A 158 -20.28 -16.73 -11.57
N VAL A 159 -19.43 -15.69 -11.52
CA VAL A 159 -19.24 -14.86 -10.31
C VAL A 159 -20.51 -14.11 -9.95
N GLU A 160 -21.22 -13.55 -10.94
CA GLU A 160 -22.53 -12.92 -10.75
C GLU A 160 -23.56 -13.90 -10.18
N LEU A 161 -23.63 -15.13 -10.72
CA LEU A 161 -24.54 -16.17 -10.26
C LEU A 161 -24.23 -16.61 -8.83
N ILE A 162 -22.95 -16.78 -8.46
CA ILE A 162 -22.57 -17.12 -7.08
C ILE A 162 -23.06 -16.04 -6.12
N THR A 163 -22.86 -14.77 -6.47
CA THR A 163 -23.29 -13.63 -5.65
C THR A 163 -24.81 -13.62 -5.50
N THR A 164 -25.53 -13.66 -6.62
CA THR A 164 -27.00 -13.66 -6.66
C THR A 164 -27.60 -14.80 -5.85
N TRP A 165 -27.08 -16.03 -6.00
CA TRP A 165 -27.64 -17.20 -5.33
C TRP A 165 -27.22 -17.34 -3.87
N SER A 166 -26.07 -16.77 -3.48
CA SER A 166 -25.68 -16.66 -2.07
C SER A 166 -26.61 -15.73 -1.29
N GLU A 167 -27.18 -14.72 -1.94
CA GLU A 167 -28.17 -13.82 -1.32
C GLU A 167 -29.59 -14.38 -1.39
N LYS A 168 -29.94 -15.01 -2.52
CA LYS A 168 -31.31 -15.51 -2.78
C LYS A 168 -31.64 -16.81 -2.03
N SER A 169 -30.65 -17.65 -1.75
CA SER A 169 -30.87 -18.99 -1.21
C SER A 169 -29.94 -19.29 -0.03
N LEU A 170 -30.49 -19.27 1.18
CA LEU A 170 -29.76 -19.61 2.40
C LEU A 170 -29.11 -21.01 2.33
N PRO A 171 -29.77 -22.07 1.82
CA PRO A 171 -29.11 -23.38 1.66
C PRO A 171 -27.89 -23.36 0.73
N PHE A 172 -27.95 -22.58 -0.36
CA PHE A 172 -26.81 -22.41 -1.27
C PHE A 172 -25.63 -21.73 -0.56
N GLN A 173 -25.91 -20.64 0.16
CA GLN A 173 -24.92 -19.89 0.92
C GLN A 173 -24.28 -20.75 2.02
N GLU A 174 -25.08 -21.47 2.81
CA GLU A 174 -24.61 -22.31 3.90
C GLU A 174 -23.74 -23.46 3.40
N LEU A 175 -24.12 -24.11 2.28
CA LEU A 175 -23.33 -25.18 1.69
C LEU A 175 -21.96 -24.68 1.24
N ILE A 176 -21.91 -23.55 0.52
CA ILE A 176 -20.64 -22.91 0.14
C ILE A 176 -19.80 -22.57 1.37
N ALA A 177 -20.39 -21.92 2.38
CA ALA A 177 -19.69 -21.54 3.60
C ALA A 177 -19.18 -22.76 4.39
N ASN A 178 -19.93 -23.87 4.38
CA ASN A 178 -19.52 -25.12 5.03
C ASN A 178 -18.32 -25.75 4.31
N ILE A 179 -18.31 -25.76 2.97
CA ILE A 179 -17.17 -26.27 2.20
C ILE A 179 -15.94 -25.37 2.40
N GLN A 180 -16.10 -24.04 2.40
CA GLN A 180 -15.00 -23.09 2.61
C GLN A 180 -14.34 -23.22 3.99
N ARG A 181 -15.08 -23.66 5.01
CA ARG A 181 -14.54 -23.91 6.36
C ARG A 181 -13.73 -25.22 6.48
N ARG A 182 -13.77 -26.10 5.48
CA ARG A 182 -12.99 -27.35 5.49
C ARG A 182 -11.52 -27.04 5.21
N GLU A 183 -10.61 -27.78 5.83
CA GLU A 183 -9.16 -27.60 5.67
C GLU A 183 -8.70 -27.68 4.20
N ILE A 184 -9.35 -28.53 3.40
CA ILE A 184 -9.08 -28.68 1.95
C ILE A 184 -9.26 -27.37 1.16
N SER A 185 -10.10 -26.45 1.64
CA SER A 185 -10.37 -25.16 1.01
C SER A 185 -9.36 -24.08 1.39
N ALA A 186 -8.41 -24.38 2.29
CA ALA A 186 -7.42 -23.46 2.82
C ALA A 186 -8.01 -22.13 3.34
N ASN A 187 -9.28 -22.14 3.79
CA ASN A 187 -10.06 -20.96 4.17
C ASN A 187 -10.22 -19.88 3.09
N LEU A 188 -9.97 -20.20 1.82
CA LEU A 188 -10.21 -19.31 0.68
C LEU A 188 -11.65 -19.43 0.17
N THR A 189 -12.13 -18.40 -0.54
CA THR A 189 -13.50 -18.43 -1.10
C THR A 189 -13.59 -19.26 -2.37
N LEU A 190 -14.80 -19.72 -2.72
CA LEU A 190 -15.03 -20.44 -3.97
C LEU A 190 -14.51 -19.62 -5.19
N GLN A 191 -14.81 -18.32 -5.22
CA GLN A 191 -14.37 -17.44 -6.29
C GLN A 191 -12.85 -17.40 -6.42
N HIS A 192 -12.10 -17.44 -5.30
CA HIS A 192 -10.63 -17.50 -5.34
C HIS A 192 -10.15 -18.77 -6.02
N HIS A 193 -10.70 -19.94 -5.65
CA HIS A 193 -10.33 -21.21 -6.28
C HIS A 193 -10.67 -21.23 -7.78
N MET A 194 -11.79 -20.64 -8.18
CA MET A 194 -12.24 -20.61 -9.57
C MET A 194 -11.34 -19.82 -10.52
N LEU A 195 -10.37 -19.06 -10.00
CA LEU A 195 -9.36 -18.34 -10.78
C LEU A 195 -8.19 -19.20 -11.20
N GLU A 196 -7.87 -20.25 -10.43
CA GLU A 196 -6.70 -21.09 -10.67
C GLU A 196 -6.66 -21.60 -12.12
N PRO A 197 -7.79 -22.03 -12.74
CA PRO A 197 -7.80 -22.41 -14.15
C PRO A 197 -7.44 -21.26 -15.11
N VAL A 198 -7.90 -20.06 -14.82
CA VAL A 198 -7.60 -18.87 -15.64
C VAL A 198 -6.12 -18.51 -15.51
N GLN A 199 -5.55 -18.63 -14.31
CA GLN A 199 -4.14 -18.35 -14.02
C GLN A 199 -3.17 -19.43 -14.50
N ARG A 200 -3.63 -20.65 -14.79
CA ARG A 200 -2.75 -21.75 -15.17
C ARG A 200 -2.14 -21.56 -16.57
N ILE A 201 -2.91 -21.03 -17.52
CA ILE A 201 -2.45 -20.85 -18.91
C ILE A 201 -1.28 -19.85 -19.01
N PRO A 202 -1.31 -18.64 -18.39
CA PRO A 202 -0.14 -17.76 -18.34
C PRO A 202 1.07 -18.41 -17.69
N ARG A 203 0.85 -19.20 -16.62
CA ARG A 203 1.94 -19.90 -15.92
C ARG A 203 2.66 -20.90 -16.83
N TYR A 204 1.94 -21.65 -17.67
CA TYR A 204 2.58 -22.52 -18.66
C TYR A 204 3.44 -21.76 -19.66
N GLU A 205 2.99 -20.59 -20.11
CA GLU A 205 3.76 -19.74 -21.02
C GLU A 205 5.09 -19.29 -20.38
N LEU A 206 5.05 -18.82 -19.14
CA LEU A 206 6.23 -18.36 -18.40
C LEU A 206 7.22 -19.50 -18.15
N LEU A 207 6.73 -20.62 -17.61
CA LEU A 207 7.56 -21.79 -17.32
C LEU A 207 8.22 -22.33 -18.60
N LEU A 208 7.49 -22.34 -19.72
CA LEU A 208 8.01 -22.82 -20.99
C LEU A 208 9.02 -21.84 -21.62
N LYS A 209 8.81 -20.53 -21.53
CA LYS A 209 9.80 -19.52 -21.94
C LYS A 209 11.10 -19.65 -21.14
N ASP A 210 10.98 -19.83 -19.83
CA ASP A 210 12.14 -20.01 -18.95
C ASP A 210 12.85 -21.34 -19.25
N TYR A 211 12.10 -22.41 -19.46
CA TYR A 211 12.63 -23.70 -19.86
C TYR A 211 13.44 -23.60 -21.17
N ILE A 212 12.86 -23.00 -22.22
CA ILE A 212 13.54 -22.79 -23.52
C ILE A 212 14.85 -22.01 -23.36
N ARG A 213 14.85 -20.99 -22.50
CA ARG A 213 16.04 -20.16 -22.20
C ARG A 213 17.15 -20.95 -21.50
N LYS A 214 16.78 -21.94 -20.68
CA LYS A 214 17.73 -22.78 -19.92
C LYS A 214 18.15 -24.04 -20.66
N LEU A 215 17.45 -24.43 -21.72
CA LEU A 215 17.82 -25.58 -22.53
C LEU A 215 19.23 -25.41 -23.16
N PRO A 216 20.03 -26.50 -23.22
CA PRO A 216 21.27 -26.52 -23.99
C PRO A 216 21.07 -26.14 -25.46
N VAL A 217 22.04 -25.46 -26.08
CA VAL A 217 21.95 -24.97 -27.47
C VAL A 217 21.62 -26.09 -28.46
N GLU A 218 22.13 -27.30 -28.25
CA GLU A 218 21.89 -28.47 -29.11
C GLU A 218 20.77 -29.38 -28.60
N SER A 219 19.89 -28.89 -27.70
CA SER A 219 18.83 -29.74 -27.16
C SER A 219 17.78 -30.06 -28.24
N PRO A 220 17.44 -31.35 -28.45
CA PRO A 220 16.39 -31.74 -29.39
C PRO A 220 15.00 -31.25 -28.95
N ASP A 221 14.82 -30.92 -27.66
CA ASP A 221 13.53 -30.47 -27.13
C ASP A 221 13.22 -29.01 -27.42
N ARG A 222 14.19 -28.22 -27.89
CA ARG A 222 13.97 -26.78 -28.10
C ARG A 222 12.91 -26.54 -29.17
N GLU A 223 12.94 -27.29 -30.27
CA GLU A 223 11.97 -27.13 -31.35
C GLU A 223 10.56 -27.51 -30.88
N ASP A 224 10.43 -28.62 -30.16
CA ASP A 224 9.16 -29.08 -29.60
C ASP A 224 8.60 -28.09 -28.57
N ALA A 225 9.46 -27.58 -27.68
CA ALA A 225 9.09 -26.57 -26.68
C ALA A 225 8.68 -25.24 -27.32
N GLN A 226 9.37 -24.79 -28.37
CA GLN A 226 9.01 -23.55 -29.08
C GLN A 226 7.66 -23.69 -29.80
N LYS A 227 7.41 -24.83 -30.47
CA LYS A 227 6.10 -25.12 -31.08
C LYS A 227 5.00 -25.20 -30.02
N ALA A 228 5.25 -25.85 -28.89
CA ALA A 228 4.32 -25.92 -27.78
C ALA A 228 3.95 -24.52 -27.25
N LEU A 229 4.94 -23.62 -27.13
CA LEU A 229 4.74 -22.23 -26.71
C LEU A 229 3.83 -21.46 -27.68
N GLU A 230 4.07 -21.59 -28.99
CA GLU A 230 3.23 -20.96 -30.02
C GLU A 230 1.79 -21.49 -29.99
N MET A 231 1.61 -22.79 -29.75
CA MET A 231 0.30 -23.42 -29.65
C MET A 231 -0.47 -22.97 -28.39
N ILE A 232 0.20 -22.84 -27.25
CA ILE A 232 -0.37 -22.29 -26.00
C ILE A 232 -0.82 -20.84 -26.25
N PHE A 233 0.05 -20.02 -26.85
CA PHE A 233 -0.26 -18.62 -27.18
C PHE A 233 -1.46 -18.51 -28.14
N THR A 234 -1.51 -19.36 -29.16
CA THR A 234 -2.61 -19.38 -30.13
C THR A 234 -3.93 -19.84 -29.49
N ALA A 235 -3.89 -20.82 -28.59
CA ALA A 235 -5.08 -21.28 -27.85
C ALA A 235 -5.67 -20.17 -26.96
N ALA A 236 -4.82 -19.38 -26.31
CA ALA A 236 -5.24 -18.19 -25.55
C ALA A 236 -5.82 -17.09 -26.47
N LYS A 237 -5.27 -16.93 -27.68
CA LYS A 237 -5.66 -15.90 -28.65
C LYS A 237 -7.03 -16.11 -29.33
N HIS A 238 -7.64 -17.29 -29.24
CA HIS A 238 -8.91 -17.57 -29.97
C HIS A 238 -10.18 -16.98 -29.32
N SER A 239 -10.08 -16.08 -28.33
CA SER A 239 -11.26 -15.49 -27.67
C SER A 239 -11.01 -14.04 -27.24
N ASN A 240 -11.37 -13.05 -28.07
CA ASN A 240 -11.01 -11.64 -27.88
C ASN A 240 -11.38 -11.01 -26.51
N THR A 241 -12.48 -11.43 -25.87
CA THR A 241 -12.83 -11.01 -24.50
C THR A 241 -12.01 -11.76 -23.44
N ALA A 242 -11.78 -13.06 -23.64
CA ALA A 242 -10.90 -13.85 -22.78
C ALA A 242 -9.43 -13.39 -22.89
N ILE A 243 -9.00 -12.87 -24.04
CA ILE A 243 -7.67 -12.28 -24.25
C ILE A 243 -7.53 -11.00 -23.43
N ALA A 244 -8.50 -10.08 -23.51
CA ALA A 244 -8.44 -8.85 -22.73
C ALA A 244 -8.45 -9.14 -21.22
N GLU A 245 -9.25 -10.12 -20.80
CA GLU A 245 -9.31 -10.57 -19.41
C GLU A 245 -8.05 -11.31 -18.97
N MET A 246 -7.47 -12.12 -19.85
CA MET A 246 -6.19 -12.80 -19.64
C MET A 246 -5.02 -11.81 -19.58
N GLU A 247 -4.97 -10.81 -20.47
CA GLU A 247 -3.99 -9.73 -20.44
C GLU A 247 -4.14 -8.89 -19.18
N ARG A 248 -5.38 -8.59 -18.76
CA ARG A 248 -5.68 -7.92 -17.50
C ARG A 248 -5.15 -8.73 -16.31
N LEU A 249 -5.46 -10.02 -16.25
CA LEU A 249 -5.02 -10.92 -15.20
C LEU A 249 -3.51 -11.15 -15.22
N GLN A 250 -2.88 -11.18 -16.40
CA GLN A 250 -1.43 -11.29 -16.56
C GLN A 250 -0.73 -10.02 -16.05
N ASN A 251 -1.20 -8.83 -16.44
CA ASN A 251 -0.67 -7.56 -15.92
C ASN A 251 -0.82 -7.49 -14.39
N LEU A 252 -1.97 -7.92 -13.87
CA LEU A 252 -2.21 -8.01 -12.43
C LEU A 252 -1.27 -9.02 -11.75
N TRP A 253 -1.00 -10.15 -12.41
CA TRP A 253 -0.10 -11.18 -11.92
C TRP A 253 1.35 -10.69 -11.85
N GLU A 254 1.82 -9.95 -12.85
CA GLU A 254 3.15 -9.31 -12.83
C GLU A 254 3.29 -8.36 -11.63
N VAL A 255 2.25 -7.59 -11.31
CA VAL A 255 2.21 -6.74 -10.13
C VAL A 255 2.27 -7.57 -8.85
N TYR A 256 1.49 -8.64 -8.72
CA TYR A 256 1.54 -9.50 -7.53
C TYR A 256 2.86 -10.23 -7.38
N HIS A 257 3.50 -10.62 -8.48
CA HIS A 257 4.85 -11.19 -8.45
C HIS A 257 5.87 -10.20 -7.89
N ARG A 258 5.80 -8.94 -8.34
CA ARG A 258 6.62 -7.83 -7.80
C ARG A 258 6.34 -7.57 -6.32
N LEU A 259 5.14 -7.86 -5.83
CA LEU A 259 4.72 -7.77 -4.42
C LEU A 259 5.03 -9.01 -3.59
N GLY A 260 5.43 -10.13 -4.21
CA GLY A 260 5.82 -11.36 -3.52
C GLY A 260 4.72 -12.40 -3.31
N LEU A 261 3.59 -12.29 -4.02
CA LEU A 261 2.49 -13.27 -4.02
C LEU A 261 1.94 -13.59 -2.62
N GLU A 262 1.78 -12.59 -1.75
CA GLU A 262 1.14 -12.80 -0.45
C GLU A 262 -0.37 -13.09 -0.64
N ASP A 263 -0.84 -14.23 -0.12
CA ASP A 263 -2.21 -14.78 -0.33
C ASP A 263 -3.34 -13.80 0.06
N ASP A 264 -3.09 -12.84 0.95
CA ASP A 264 -4.07 -11.86 1.44
C ASP A 264 -4.21 -10.60 0.55
N ILE A 265 -3.36 -10.46 -0.46
CA ILE A 265 -3.32 -9.33 -1.39
C ILE A 265 -3.87 -9.71 -2.78
N VAL A 266 -3.75 -10.99 -3.14
CA VAL A 266 -4.14 -11.52 -4.45
C VAL A 266 -5.67 -11.63 -4.55
N ASP A 267 -6.30 -10.65 -5.17
CA ASP A 267 -7.72 -10.66 -5.53
C ASP A 267 -7.87 -10.42 -7.05
N PRO A 268 -8.58 -11.28 -7.79
CA PRO A 268 -8.75 -11.14 -9.24
C PRO A 268 -9.67 -10.01 -9.68
N SER A 269 -10.55 -9.56 -8.78
CA SER A 269 -11.44 -8.43 -9.00
C SER A 269 -10.67 -7.12 -8.93
N ASN A 270 -9.41 -7.16 -8.45
CA ASN A 270 -8.54 -6.01 -8.45
C ASN A 270 -8.21 -5.58 -9.87
N GLU A 271 -8.31 -4.28 -10.11
CA GLU A 271 -7.82 -3.64 -11.32
C GLU A 271 -6.77 -2.63 -10.90
N LEU A 272 -5.54 -2.75 -11.43
CA LEU A 272 -4.52 -1.74 -11.20
C LEU A 272 -4.92 -0.45 -11.91
N ILE A 273 -5.17 0.60 -11.13
CA ILE A 273 -5.51 1.93 -11.64
C ILE A 273 -4.24 2.72 -11.92
N LYS A 274 -3.30 2.70 -10.98
CA LYS A 274 -2.05 3.44 -11.08
C LYS A 274 -0.99 2.86 -10.17
N GLU A 275 0.26 2.89 -10.62
CA GLU A 275 1.41 2.61 -9.78
C GLU A 275 2.48 3.68 -9.96
N GLY A 276 3.38 3.81 -8.98
CA GLY A 276 4.51 4.69 -9.13
C GLY A 276 5.22 5.04 -7.83
N PRO A 277 6.40 5.67 -7.95
CA PRO A 277 7.13 6.17 -6.80
C PRO A 277 6.44 7.40 -6.18
N ILE A 278 6.59 7.57 -4.86
CA ILE A 278 6.06 8.71 -4.12
C ILE A 278 7.01 9.11 -2.99
N GLN A 279 6.97 10.38 -2.57
CA GLN A 279 7.68 10.84 -1.37
C GLN A 279 6.73 10.81 -0.17
N LYS A 280 7.04 9.99 0.84
CA LYS A 280 6.25 9.94 2.08
C LYS A 280 6.83 10.92 3.11
N ILE A 281 6.01 11.84 3.60
CA ILE A 281 6.42 12.84 4.60
C ILE A 281 6.46 12.17 5.99
N SER A 282 7.55 12.38 6.71
CA SER A 282 7.76 11.83 8.05
C SER A 282 7.34 12.83 9.12
N PHE A 283 6.35 12.45 9.95
CA PHE A 283 5.93 13.27 11.08
C PHE A 283 7.00 13.45 12.18
N ARG A 284 7.97 12.54 12.31
CA ARG A 284 9.03 12.64 13.34
C ARG A 284 10.24 13.45 12.90
N HIS A 285 10.68 13.24 11.66
CA HIS A 285 11.94 13.78 11.17
C HIS A 285 11.74 15.02 10.29
N ASN A 286 10.50 15.27 9.87
CA ASN A 286 10.12 16.31 8.93
C ASN A 286 11.03 16.27 7.70
N SER A 287 11.05 15.10 7.09
CA SER A 287 11.85 14.74 5.92
C SER A 287 11.02 13.79 5.07
N THR A 288 11.29 13.77 3.77
CA THR A 288 10.66 12.80 2.87
C THR A 288 11.49 11.53 2.74
N ARG A 289 10.81 10.43 2.40
CA ARG A 289 11.45 9.18 1.98
C ARG A 289 10.73 8.63 0.78
N GLU A 290 11.52 8.21 -0.20
CA GLU A 290 11.02 7.58 -1.39
C GLU A 290 10.41 6.21 -1.09
N LYS A 291 9.23 5.99 -1.65
CA LYS A 291 8.37 4.82 -1.49
C LYS A 291 7.68 4.53 -2.81
N TYR A 292 6.89 3.46 -2.84
CA TYR A 292 6.16 3.06 -4.03
C TYR A 292 4.71 2.77 -3.68
N LEU A 293 3.78 3.15 -4.55
CA LEU A 293 2.35 2.94 -4.39
C LEU A 293 1.82 2.04 -5.50
N PHE A 294 0.87 1.17 -5.12
CA PHE A 294 0.00 0.47 -6.06
C PHE A 294 -1.44 0.81 -5.67
N LEU A 295 -2.13 1.54 -6.54
CA LEU A 295 -3.55 1.86 -6.39
C LEU A 295 -4.37 0.90 -7.25
N PHE A 296 -5.20 0.11 -6.58
CA PHE A 296 -6.22 -0.72 -7.21
C PHE A 296 -7.60 -0.10 -7.04
N ASN A 297 -8.60 -0.67 -7.72
CA ASN A 297 -10.01 -0.27 -7.63
C ASN A 297 -10.63 -0.38 -6.23
N ASN A 298 -10.14 -1.27 -5.36
CA ASN A 298 -10.70 -1.51 -4.03
C ASN A 298 -9.72 -1.20 -2.88
N LEU A 299 -8.41 -1.12 -3.14
CA LEU A 299 -7.35 -0.97 -2.14
C LEU A 299 -6.15 -0.16 -2.65
N LEU A 300 -5.44 0.48 -1.73
CA LEU A 300 -4.16 1.15 -1.94
C LEU A 300 -3.08 0.45 -1.12
N LEU A 301 -2.00 0.04 -1.78
CA LEU A 301 -0.80 -0.51 -1.15
C LEU A 301 0.30 0.54 -1.08
N TYR A 302 0.85 0.69 0.12
CA TYR A 302 2.04 1.47 0.40
C TYR A 302 3.23 0.54 0.63
N CYS A 303 4.23 0.64 -0.24
CA CYS A 303 5.31 -0.33 -0.35
C CYS A 303 6.71 0.27 -0.15
N VAL A 304 7.64 -0.58 0.26
CA VAL A 304 9.07 -0.27 0.38
C VAL A 304 9.85 -1.13 -0.63
N PRO A 305 10.72 -0.56 -1.46
CA PRO A 305 11.56 -1.33 -2.38
C PRO A 305 12.51 -2.27 -1.63
N LYS A 306 12.67 -3.51 -2.10
CA LYS A 306 13.67 -4.47 -1.63
C LYS A 306 14.88 -4.46 -2.59
N VAL A 307 16.09 -4.61 -2.05
CA VAL A 307 17.33 -4.66 -2.85
C VAL A 307 17.66 -6.13 -3.14
N ILE A 308 17.11 -6.71 -4.23
CA ILE A 308 17.36 -8.12 -4.60
C ILE A 308 17.35 -8.29 -6.13
N GLN A 309 18.18 -9.21 -6.65
CA GLN A 309 18.27 -9.57 -8.09
C GLN A 309 17.23 -10.63 -8.55
N VAL A 310 16.57 -11.34 -7.62
CA VAL A 310 15.58 -12.38 -7.90
C VAL A 310 14.57 -12.44 -6.74
N GLY A 311 13.26 -12.38 -7.03
CA GLY A 311 12.16 -12.42 -6.05
C GLY A 311 11.39 -11.08 -5.92
N ALA A 312 10.55 -10.97 -4.90
CA ALA A 312 9.67 -9.81 -4.68
C ALA A 312 10.45 -8.47 -4.65
N GLU A 313 10.13 -7.56 -5.57
CA GLU A 313 10.72 -6.23 -5.69
C GLU A 313 10.27 -5.27 -4.59
N PHE A 314 9.05 -5.46 -4.08
CA PHE A 314 8.41 -4.57 -3.12
C PHE A 314 7.93 -5.33 -1.89
N GLN A 315 8.06 -4.70 -0.73
CA GLN A 315 7.42 -5.15 0.51
C GLN A 315 6.23 -4.27 0.83
N VAL A 316 5.07 -4.87 1.08
CA VAL A 316 3.90 -4.12 1.55
C VAL A 316 4.10 -3.70 3.00
N HIS A 317 4.00 -2.39 3.24
CA HIS A 317 4.13 -1.81 4.59
C HIS A 317 2.78 -1.39 5.16
N SER A 318 1.85 -0.97 4.32
CA SER A 318 0.48 -0.63 4.75
C SER A 318 -0.51 -0.85 3.61
N ARG A 319 -1.69 -1.33 3.99
CA ARG A 319 -2.88 -1.46 3.13
C ARG A 319 -3.91 -0.44 3.59
N ILE A 320 -4.55 0.22 2.63
CA ILE A 320 -5.63 1.18 2.86
C ILE A 320 -6.78 0.80 1.95
N ASP A 321 -7.93 0.42 2.52
CA ASP A 321 -9.12 0.18 1.69
C ASP A 321 -9.62 1.50 1.10
N VAL A 322 -9.99 1.47 -0.18
CA VAL A 322 -10.56 2.64 -0.88
C VAL A 322 -11.92 3.01 -0.27
N GLU A 323 -12.60 2.07 0.39
CA GLU A 323 -13.90 2.33 1.02
C GLU A 323 -13.76 3.29 2.21
N GLY A 324 -14.37 4.47 2.09
CA GLY A 324 -14.26 5.53 3.09
C GLY A 324 -12.87 6.17 3.15
N MET A 325 -12.07 6.02 2.09
CA MET A 325 -10.83 6.76 1.87
C MET A 325 -11.15 8.20 1.48
N LYS A 326 -10.41 9.16 2.04
CA LYS A 326 -10.53 10.59 1.74
C LYS A 326 -9.19 11.12 1.26
N VAL A 327 -9.19 11.89 0.17
CA VAL A 327 -7.99 12.54 -0.36
C VAL A 327 -8.15 14.05 -0.33
N ARG A 328 -7.12 14.77 0.12
CA ARG A 328 -7.14 16.23 0.22
C ARG A 328 -5.77 16.81 -0.09
N GLU A 329 -5.71 17.87 -0.87
CA GLU A 329 -4.49 18.64 -1.09
C GLU A 329 -4.10 19.46 0.14
N LEU A 330 -2.79 19.54 0.41
CA LEU A 330 -2.22 20.26 1.53
C LEU A 330 -1.45 21.49 1.03
N ASN A 331 -1.77 22.65 1.60
CA ASN A 331 -1.05 23.90 1.35
C ASN A 331 0.15 24.01 2.30
N ASP A 332 1.10 23.08 2.18
CA ASP A 332 2.30 23.03 3.01
C ASP A 332 3.42 23.87 2.39
N VAL A 333 3.93 24.85 3.17
CA VAL A 333 5.00 25.76 2.74
C VAL A 333 6.35 25.03 2.60
N GLU A 334 6.62 24.03 3.44
CA GLU A 334 7.85 23.26 3.40
C GLU A 334 7.81 22.11 2.37
N PHE A 335 6.63 21.55 2.13
CA PHE A 335 6.42 20.43 1.20
C PHE A 335 5.37 20.80 0.15
N PRO A 336 5.73 21.55 -0.90
CA PRO A 336 4.82 21.86 -1.99
C PRO A 336 4.36 20.57 -2.67
N HIS A 337 3.16 20.61 -3.25
CA HIS A 337 2.53 19.48 -3.91
C HIS A 337 2.26 18.28 -2.98
N SER A 338 2.01 18.58 -1.71
CA SER A 338 1.65 17.56 -0.73
C SER A 338 0.14 17.34 -0.69
N PHE A 339 -0.24 16.11 -0.38
CA PHE A 339 -1.62 15.71 -0.23
C PHE A 339 -1.74 14.63 0.84
N LEU A 340 -2.92 14.56 1.44
CA LEU A 340 -3.28 13.64 2.49
C LEU A 340 -4.15 12.53 1.94
N VAL A 341 -3.80 11.29 2.21
CA VAL A 341 -4.65 10.12 1.97
C VAL A 341 -5.06 9.52 3.31
N SER A 342 -6.34 9.59 3.64
CA SER A 342 -6.89 9.13 4.92
C SER A 342 -7.87 7.98 4.72
N GLY A 343 -7.48 6.76 5.10
CA GLY A 343 -8.38 5.62 5.20
C GLY A 343 -9.04 5.50 6.57
N LYS A 344 -9.75 4.40 6.82
CA LYS A 344 -10.30 4.08 8.15
C LYS A 344 -9.19 3.75 9.16
N GLN A 345 -8.21 2.94 8.77
CA GLN A 345 -7.19 2.41 9.69
C GLN A 345 -5.84 3.13 9.66
N ARG A 346 -5.57 3.90 8.60
CA ARG A 346 -4.27 4.53 8.34
C ARG A 346 -4.44 5.83 7.56
N THR A 347 -3.52 6.75 7.81
CA THR A 347 -3.46 8.06 7.17
C THR A 347 -2.01 8.35 6.75
N LEU A 348 -1.82 8.83 5.52
CA LEU A 348 -0.51 9.07 4.91
C LEU A 348 -0.43 10.49 4.33
N GLU A 349 0.60 11.24 4.74
CA GLU A 349 1.02 12.48 4.07
C GLU A 349 2.04 12.15 2.98
N LEU A 350 1.71 12.52 1.75
CA LEU A 350 2.46 12.19 0.55
C LEU A 350 2.80 13.48 -0.22
N GLN A 351 3.92 13.46 -0.94
CA GLN A 351 4.37 14.54 -1.80
C GLN A 351 4.65 13.96 -3.19
N ALA A 352 4.07 14.60 -4.22
CA ALA A 352 4.37 14.30 -5.62
C ALA A 352 5.78 14.81 -5.99
N ARG A 353 6.46 14.19 -6.97
CA ARG A 353 7.82 14.60 -7.34
C ARG A 353 7.85 15.88 -8.18
N SER A 354 6.74 16.22 -8.84
CA SER A 354 6.60 17.42 -9.66
C SER A 354 5.16 17.96 -9.65
N GLN A 355 5.00 19.23 -10.02
CA GLN A 355 3.70 19.85 -10.24
C GLN A 355 2.91 19.18 -11.37
N GLU A 356 3.60 18.60 -12.36
CA GLU A 356 2.98 17.84 -13.45
C GLU A 356 2.39 16.51 -12.95
N GLU A 357 3.04 15.79 -12.04
CA GLU A 357 2.44 14.59 -11.41
C GLU A 357 1.20 14.92 -10.56
N MET A 358 1.07 16.18 -10.12
CA MET A 358 -0.05 16.71 -9.35
C MET A 358 -1.18 17.31 -10.22
N ASN A 359 -0.88 17.89 -11.39
CA ASN A 359 -1.84 18.66 -12.20
C ASN A 359 -1.90 18.29 -13.71
N SER A 360 -1.22 17.23 -14.17
CA SER A 360 -1.14 16.93 -15.61
C SER A 360 -2.50 16.56 -16.23
N SER A 361 -2.83 17.17 -17.37
CA SER A 361 -4.06 16.88 -18.13
C SER A 361 -3.95 15.65 -19.06
N LEU A 362 -2.75 15.06 -19.23
CA LEU A 362 -2.49 13.95 -20.16
C LEU A 362 -2.53 12.56 -19.49
N ILE A 363 -2.28 12.50 -18.18
CA ILE A 363 -2.39 11.31 -17.32
C ILE A 363 -3.05 11.78 -16.03
N PRO A 364 -4.14 11.16 -15.53
CA PRO A 364 -4.81 11.66 -14.34
C PRO A 364 -3.82 11.77 -13.18
N PRO A 365 -3.62 12.96 -12.59
CA PRO A 365 -2.70 13.16 -11.48
C PRO A 365 -3.09 12.25 -10.32
N LEU A 366 -2.10 11.88 -9.50
CA LEU A 366 -2.28 10.91 -8.42
C LEU A 366 -3.53 11.21 -7.55
N PRO A 367 -3.74 12.44 -7.04
CA PRO A 367 -4.96 12.81 -6.32
C PRO A 367 -6.27 12.55 -7.09
N GLN A 368 -6.31 12.86 -8.38
CA GLN A 368 -7.48 12.64 -9.22
C GLN A 368 -7.71 11.16 -9.52
N ALA A 369 -6.65 10.36 -9.65
CA ALA A 369 -6.74 8.90 -9.78
C ALA A 369 -7.32 8.27 -8.50
N PHE A 370 -6.93 8.76 -7.32
CA PHE A 370 -7.54 8.35 -6.05
C PHE A 370 -9.02 8.74 -6.01
N GLN A 371 -9.37 9.98 -6.35
CA GLN A 371 -10.76 10.43 -6.33
C GLN A 371 -11.62 9.63 -7.31
N SER A 372 -11.13 9.40 -8.53
CA SER A 372 -11.82 8.58 -9.53
C SER A 372 -12.04 7.13 -9.08
N ALA A 373 -11.08 6.56 -8.34
CA ALA A 373 -11.21 5.22 -7.76
C ALA A 373 -12.30 5.19 -6.67
N ILE A 374 -12.31 6.21 -5.80
CA ILE A 374 -13.34 6.40 -4.76
C ILE A 374 -14.71 6.54 -5.42
N ASP A 375 -14.86 7.48 -6.36
CA ASP A 375 -16.14 7.76 -7.03
C ASP A 375 -16.68 6.53 -7.78
N LYS A 376 -15.82 5.77 -8.47
CA LYS A 376 -16.23 4.52 -9.15
C LYS A 376 -16.73 3.48 -8.16
N LYS A 377 -16.07 3.35 -7.00
CA LYS A 377 -16.46 2.40 -5.96
C LYS A 377 -17.74 2.84 -5.24
N GLU A 378 -17.88 4.13 -4.98
CA GLU A 378 -19.09 4.73 -4.40
C GLU A 378 -20.27 4.58 -5.36
N LYS A 379 -20.13 4.89 -6.65
CA LYS A 379 -21.18 4.65 -7.66
C LYS A 379 -21.61 3.18 -7.75
N ARG A 380 -20.66 2.24 -7.69
CA ARG A 380 -20.97 0.79 -7.63
C ARG A 380 -21.75 0.44 -6.35
N SER A 381 -21.43 1.07 -5.22
CA SER A 381 -22.15 0.91 -3.95
C SER A 381 -23.50 1.64 -3.92
N GLU A 382 -23.64 2.78 -4.58
CA GLU A 382 -24.87 3.56 -4.71
C GLU A 382 -25.86 2.90 -5.65
N THR A 383 -25.39 2.29 -6.73
CA THR A 383 -26.23 1.47 -7.62
C THR A 383 -26.83 0.28 -6.84
N PHE A 384 -26.12 -0.20 -5.82
CA PHE A 384 -26.57 -1.23 -4.89
C PHE A 384 -27.48 -0.66 -3.77
N LYS A 385 -27.17 0.51 -3.21
CA LYS A 385 -27.99 1.20 -2.19
C LYS A 385 -29.30 1.77 -2.78
N ALA A 386 -29.32 2.18 -4.04
CA ALA A 386 -30.51 2.69 -4.72
C ALA A 386 -31.58 1.60 -4.95
N ALA A 387 -31.19 0.32 -4.91
CA ALA A 387 -32.12 -0.81 -4.87
C ALA A 387 -32.82 -0.97 -3.49
N ILE A 388 -32.40 -0.22 -2.47
CA ILE A 388 -32.90 -0.25 -1.09
C ILE A 388 -32.99 1.21 -0.58
N GLN A 389 -34.02 1.96 -1.02
CA GLN A 389 -34.15 3.42 -0.82
C GLN A 389 -33.85 3.94 0.60
N GLY A 390 -33.10 5.05 0.70
CA GLY A 390 -33.62 6.39 1.08
C GLY A 390 -32.48 7.36 1.47
N PRO A 391 -32.65 8.70 1.31
CA PRO A 391 -31.54 9.65 1.21
C PRO A 391 -31.15 10.27 2.55
N GLU A 392 -29.86 10.36 2.84
CA GLU A 392 -29.34 11.27 3.86
C GLU A 392 -28.21 12.13 3.28
N ALA A 393 -28.36 13.42 3.57
CA ALA A 393 -27.71 14.54 2.92
C ALA A 393 -26.22 14.68 3.27
N GLU A 394 -25.44 15.04 2.24
CA GLU A 394 -24.12 15.62 2.37
C GLU A 394 -24.18 16.96 3.11
N THR A 395 -23.27 17.17 4.06
CA THR A 395 -22.77 18.50 4.41
C THR A 395 -21.31 18.42 4.81
N GLN A 396 -20.50 19.25 4.13
CA GLN A 396 -19.10 19.52 4.42
C GLN A 396 -18.99 20.29 5.75
N ASP A 397 -18.15 19.85 6.68
CA ASP A 397 -17.44 20.75 7.60
C ASP A 397 -16.30 20.09 8.39
N PHE A 398 -15.22 20.86 8.58
CA PHE A 398 -13.89 20.41 8.97
C PHE A 398 -13.65 20.56 10.48
N HIS A 399 -14.09 19.57 11.23
CA HIS A 399 -13.54 19.20 12.54
C HIS A 399 -13.62 17.68 12.62
N CYS A 400 -12.66 16.99 13.25
CA CYS A 400 -12.92 15.61 13.67
C CYS A 400 -14.14 15.69 14.58
N ARG A 401 -15.32 15.34 14.05
CA ARG A 401 -16.50 15.21 14.88
C ARG A 401 -16.12 14.26 16.00
N SER A 402 -16.46 14.65 17.22
CA SER A 402 -16.43 13.81 18.42
C SER A 402 -16.83 12.35 18.12
N GLU A 403 -17.74 12.16 17.16
CA GLU A 403 -18.28 10.91 16.63
C GLU A 403 -17.27 9.95 15.95
N GLU A 404 -16.18 10.42 15.34
CA GLU A 404 -15.17 9.57 14.68
C GLU A 404 -13.94 9.26 15.54
N LEU A 405 -13.82 9.88 16.73
CA LEU A 405 -12.68 9.69 17.61
C LEU A 405 -12.56 8.21 18.02
N GLY A 406 -11.40 7.61 17.75
CA GLY A 406 -11.16 6.19 17.99
C GLY A 406 -11.80 5.23 16.98
N LYS A 407 -12.71 5.69 16.12
CA LYS A 407 -13.28 4.92 15.00
C LYS A 407 -12.44 4.99 13.72
N ARG A 408 -11.69 6.09 13.55
CA ARG A 408 -10.75 6.30 12.43
C ARG A 408 -9.37 6.72 12.95
N ALA A 409 -8.32 6.36 12.20
CA ALA A 409 -6.96 6.80 12.51
C ALA A 409 -6.81 8.32 12.34
N PRO A 410 -6.19 9.04 13.30
CA PRO A 410 -6.04 10.49 13.20
C PRO A 410 -4.89 10.89 12.28
N LEU A 411 -4.92 12.15 11.82
CA LEU A 411 -3.75 12.84 11.30
C LEU A 411 -2.78 13.13 12.44
N TRP A 412 -1.51 12.73 12.29
CA TRP A 412 -0.50 12.95 13.33
C TRP A 412 0.18 14.29 13.14
N VAL A 413 0.18 15.10 14.18
CA VAL A 413 0.90 16.37 14.15
C VAL A 413 2.42 16.11 14.09
N ARG A 414 3.10 16.80 13.17
CA ARG A 414 4.55 16.70 13.01
C ARG A 414 5.30 17.32 14.19
N ASP A 415 6.34 16.64 14.66
CA ASP A 415 7.08 17.02 15.88
C ASP A 415 7.73 18.40 15.79
N LYS A 416 8.13 18.84 14.59
CA LYS A 416 8.76 20.16 14.36
C LYS A 416 7.75 21.32 14.40
N LEU A 417 6.47 21.04 14.21
CA LEU A 417 5.43 22.08 14.24
C LEU A 417 4.94 22.39 15.66
N VAL A 418 5.50 21.72 16.67
CA VAL A 418 5.05 21.83 18.06
C VAL A 418 6.22 21.99 19.02
N SER A 419 6.20 23.06 19.80
CA SER A 419 7.19 23.35 20.83
C SER A 419 6.74 22.91 22.24
N MET A 420 5.43 22.75 22.44
CA MET A 420 4.82 22.49 23.76
C MET A 420 3.80 21.35 23.78
N CYS A 421 3.53 20.80 24.96
CA CYS A 421 2.49 19.79 25.11
C CYS A 421 1.12 20.39 24.78
N MET A 422 0.39 19.81 23.82
CA MET A 422 -0.96 20.24 23.40
C MET A 422 -2.08 19.96 24.42
N ARG A 423 -1.72 19.74 25.69
CA ARG A 423 -2.65 19.52 26.80
C ARG A 423 -2.29 20.43 27.97
N CYS A 424 -1.13 20.20 28.57
CA CYS A 424 -0.67 21.03 29.70
C CYS A 424 0.09 22.31 29.30
N LYS A 425 0.39 22.51 28.00
CA LYS A 425 1.03 23.73 27.44
C LYS A 425 2.47 23.96 27.92
N ASP A 426 3.02 23.02 28.69
CA ASP A 426 4.42 23.06 29.10
C ASP A 426 5.35 22.76 27.90
N PRO A 427 6.47 23.49 27.75
CA PRO A 427 7.41 23.30 26.66
C PRO A 427 8.09 21.93 26.73
N PHE A 428 8.29 21.31 25.58
CA PHE A 428 9.05 20.06 25.48
C PHE A 428 10.54 20.29 25.70
N ASN A 429 11.22 19.29 26.25
CA ASN A 429 12.68 19.28 26.37
C ASN A 429 13.22 17.85 26.25
N VAL A 430 14.51 17.71 25.89
CA VAL A 430 15.11 16.42 25.50
C VAL A 430 15.22 15.42 26.68
N ILE A 431 15.30 15.93 27.92
CA ILE A 431 15.67 15.14 29.10
C ILE A 431 14.43 14.71 29.90
N THR A 432 13.57 15.66 30.29
CA THR A 432 12.48 15.43 31.24
C THR A 432 11.08 15.43 30.61
N ARG A 433 10.90 16.04 29.44
CA ARG A 433 9.58 16.15 28.79
C ARG A 433 9.64 15.82 27.29
N ARG A 434 9.73 14.52 27.00
CA ARG A 434 9.73 13.96 25.64
C ARG A 434 8.35 14.04 24.98
N ARG A 435 8.35 14.05 23.64
CA ARG A 435 7.16 14.09 22.78
C ARG A 435 6.55 12.70 22.61
N HIS A 436 5.22 12.63 22.66
CA HIS A 436 4.44 11.42 22.39
C HIS A 436 3.18 11.78 21.61
N HIS A 437 2.81 10.99 20.60
CA HIS A 437 1.54 11.19 19.89
C HIS A 437 0.38 10.46 20.57
N CYS A 438 -0.75 11.15 20.71
CA CYS A 438 -2.03 10.54 21.02
C CYS A 438 -2.49 9.67 19.84
N ARG A 439 -2.80 8.38 20.06
CA ARG A 439 -3.29 7.52 18.97
C ARG A 439 -4.73 7.84 18.55
N ALA A 440 -5.51 8.54 19.37
CA ALA A 440 -6.89 8.90 19.04
C ALA A 440 -7.01 10.22 18.26
N CYS A 441 -6.30 11.27 18.67
CA CYS A 441 -6.39 12.60 18.04
C CYS A 441 -5.12 13.08 17.32
N GLY A 442 -4.01 12.32 17.39
CA GLY A 442 -2.77 12.66 16.69
C GLY A 442 -1.92 13.78 17.32
N TYR A 443 -2.42 14.47 18.36
CA TYR A 443 -1.71 15.54 19.05
C TYR A 443 -0.40 15.09 19.70
N VAL A 444 0.57 16.02 19.75
CA VAL A 444 1.84 15.84 20.45
C VAL A 444 1.68 16.26 21.92
N VAL A 445 1.85 15.28 22.81
CA VAL A 445 1.63 15.40 24.25
C VAL A 445 2.81 14.85 25.03
N CYS A 446 2.97 15.28 26.29
CA CYS A 446 4.00 14.75 27.18
C CYS A 446 3.59 13.40 27.79
N GLY A 447 4.54 12.71 28.42
CA GLY A 447 4.30 11.42 29.08
C GLY A 447 3.14 11.49 30.06
N ARG A 448 3.16 12.48 30.97
CA ARG A 448 2.12 12.72 31.99
C ARG A 448 0.72 12.94 31.43
N CYS A 449 0.61 13.64 30.30
CA CYS A 449 -0.69 13.90 29.66
C CYS A 449 -1.20 12.72 28.82
N SER A 450 -0.43 11.64 28.70
CA SER A 450 -0.74 10.47 27.88
C SER A 450 -0.43 9.14 28.56
N GLU A 451 -0.51 9.07 29.89
CA GLU A 451 -0.29 7.83 30.64
C GLU A 451 -1.42 6.81 30.42
N TYR A 452 -2.52 7.26 29.81
CA TYR A 452 -3.74 6.50 29.61
C TYR A 452 -3.71 5.63 28.35
N LYS A 453 -4.50 4.55 28.38
CA LYS A 453 -4.75 3.68 27.23
C LYS A 453 -6.25 3.49 27.03
N ALA A 454 -6.73 3.66 25.80
CA ALA A 454 -8.11 3.40 25.42
C ALA A 454 -8.16 2.45 24.22
N GLU A 455 -9.26 1.72 24.09
CA GLU A 455 -9.52 0.86 22.93
C GLU A 455 -9.90 1.72 21.73
N LEU A 456 -9.28 1.45 20.57
CA LEU A 456 -9.53 2.18 19.34
C LEU A 456 -10.05 1.19 18.29
N GLN A 457 -11.28 1.41 17.81
CA GLN A 457 -11.97 0.56 16.84
C GLN A 457 -11.19 0.43 15.53
N TYR A 458 -10.55 1.50 15.07
CA TYR A 458 -9.73 1.45 13.85
C TYR A 458 -8.49 0.55 13.98
N ASP A 459 -8.07 0.20 15.21
CA ASP A 459 -6.88 -0.60 15.49
C ASP A 459 -7.24 -1.87 16.29
N LYS A 460 -8.24 -2.60 15.77
CA LYS A 460 -8.69 -3.90 16.28
C LYS A 460 -9.13 -3.86 17.75
N ASN A 461 -9.67 -2.73 18.21
CA ASN A 461 -10.02 -2.47 19.61
C ASN A 461 -8.87 -2.70 20.61
N GLY A 462 -7.61 -2.62 20.16
CA GLY A 462 -6.47 -2.80 21.05
C GLY A 462 -6.23 -1.56 21.94
N PRO A 463 -5.75 -1.73 23.19
CA PRO A 463 -5.50 -0.60 24.09
C PRO A 463 -4.28 0.21 23.63
N LYS A 464 -4.50 1.45 23.19
CA LYS A 464 -3.45 2.35 22.69
C LYS A 464 -3.30 3.61 23.53
N ARG A 465 -2.09 4.18 23.53
CA ARG A 465 -1.77 5.43 24.24
C ARG A 465 -2.66 6.57 23.74
N VAL A 466 -3.40 7.19 24.64
CA VAL A 466 -4.24 8.35 24.33
C VAL A 466 -3.98 9.46 25.33
N CYS A 467 -4.24 10.70 24.93
CA CYS A 467 -4.20 11.82 25.85
C CYS A 467 -5.36 11.77 26.84
N ILE A 468 -5.26 12.53 27.93
CA ILE A 468 -6.27 12.57 29.00
C ILE A 468 -7.68 12.85 28.47
N GLU A 469 -7.85 13.85 27.61
CA GLU A 469 -9.16 14.21 27.05
C GLU A 469 -9.76 13.08 26.19
N CYS A 470 -8.95 12.46 25.33
CA CYS A 470 -9.42 11.33 24.52
C CYS A 470 -9.74 10.11 25.37
N TYR A 471 -9.02 9.87 26.48
CA TYR A 471 -9.33 8.79 27.39
C TYR A 471 -10.69 9.00 28.06
N THR A 472 -10.93 10.21 28.61
CA THR A 472 -12.21 10.58 29.21
C THR A 472 -13.35 10.44 28.19
N PHE A 473 -13.14 10.93 26.97
CA PHE A 473 -14.13 10.83 25.91
C PHE A 473 -14.46 9.38 25.51
N LEU A 474 -13.44 8.58 25.22
CA LEU A 474 -13.62 7.20 24.71
C LEU A 474 -14.15 6.23 25.77
N THR A 475 -13.86 6.48 27.05
CA THR A 475 -14.22 5.56 28.14
C THR A 475 -15.39 6.04 29.00
N GLY A 476 -15.78 7.31 28.87
CA GLY A 476 -16.78 7.95 29.73
C GLY A 476 -16.34 8.09 31.20
N ARG A 477 -15.09 7.76 31.54
CA ARG A 477 -14.57 7.82 32.92
C ARG A 477 -14.08 9.23 33.24
N LEU A 478 -14.77 9.91 34.15
CA LEU A 478 -14.31 11.17 34.73
C LEU A 478 -13.15 10.88 35.68
N LEU A 479 -11.95 11.36 35.34
CA LEU A 479 -10.79 11.30 36.23
C LEU A 479 -10.88 12.45 37.25
N PRO A 480 -10.43 12.26 38.51
CA PRO A 480 -10.41 13.32 39.51
C PRO A 480 -9.60 14.52 38.97
N ASP A 481 -10.29 15.64 38.78
CA ASP A 481 -9.70 16.87 38.28
C ASP A 481 -8.85 17.53 39.37
N GLU A 482 -7.55 17.26 39.37
CA GLU A 482 -6.60 18.06 40.17
C GLU A 482 -5.77 19.01 39.31
N ARG A 483 -5.93 19.05 37.98
CA ARG A 483 -4.91 19.71 37.12
C ARG A 483 -5.42 20.46 35.88
N HIS A 484 -6.72 20.55 35.61
CA HIS A 484 -7.22 21.30 34.43
C HIS A 484 -8.26 22.36 34.81
N GLY A 485 -7.89 23.23 35.74
CA GLY A 485 -8.64 24.43 36.08
C GLY A 485 -7.76 25.67 36.08
N LYS A 486 -7.10 26.01 34.97
CA LYS A 486 -6.70 27.41 34.74
C LYS A 486 -7.62 27.98 33.68
N HIS A 487 -8.37 29.02 34.05
CA HIS A 487 -9.19 29.82 33.15
C HIS A 487 -8.47 30.05 31.82
N ARG A 488 -9.21 29.91 30.71
CA ARG A 488 -8.73 30.23 29.37
C ARG A 488 -8.29 31.69 29.33
N GLY A 489 -6.98 31.93 29.48
CA GLY A 489 -6.41 33.27 29.35
C GLY A 489 -6.47 33.74 27.91
N ILE A 490 -6.42 35.06 27.68
CA ILE A 490 -6.49 35.70 26.36
C ILE A 490 -5.42 35.22 25.35
N LEU A 491 -4.37 34.54 25.81
CA LEU A 491 -3.29 33.96 25.00
C LEU A 491 -3.47 32.47 24.67
N GLU A 492 -4.52 31.83 25.18
CA GLU A 492 -4.83 30.42 24.95
C GLU A 492 -5.69 30.23 23.68
N LYS A 493 -5.29 30.92 22.61
CA LYS A 493 -5.83 30.76 21.26
C LYS A 493 -4.94 29.76 20.51
N GLU A 494 -5.54 28.79 19.84
CA GLU A 494 -4.80 27.84 19.01
C GLU A 494 -4.27 28.56 17.76
N SER A 495 -3.04 28.27 17.34
CA SER A 495 -2.49 28.83 16.11
C SER A 495 -3.32 28.37 14.91
N ALA A 496 -3.77 29.32 14.09
CA ALA A 496 -4.79 29.13 13.06
C ALA A 496 -4.33 28.36 11.79
N GLU A 497 -3.31 27.50 11.92
CA GLU A 497 -3.01 26.46 10.92
C GLU A 497 -4.02 25.29 11.01
N LEU A 498 -4.81 25.22 12.10
CA LEU A 498 -5.86 24.21 12.33
C LEU A 498 -7.26 24.62 11.85
N SER A 499 -7.53 25.91 11.62
CA SER A 499 -8.87 26.41 11.24
C SER A 499 -9.00 26.91 9.79
N GLY A 500 -7.87 27.18 9.10
CA GLY A 500 -7.90 27.81 7.76
C GLY A 500 -8.42 29.25 7.75
N GLN A 501 -8.68 29.84 8.93
CA GLN A 501 -9.28 31.17 9.10
C GLN A 501 -8.22 32.18 9.58
N SER A 502 -7.11 32.29 8.85
CA SER A 502 -6.09 33.34 9.08
C SER A 502 -6.16 34.39 7.99
N LEU A 503 -6.13 35.67 8.35
CA LEU A 503 -5.94 36.77 7.40
C LEU A 503 -4.50 36.77 6.89
N MET A 504 -3.53 36.52 7.78
CA MET A 504 -2.12 36.38 7.43
C MET A 504 -1.43 35.45 8.45
N CYS A 505 -0.60 34.53 7.99
CA CYS A 505 0.30 33.76 8.85
C CYS A 505 1.59 33.36 8.13
N SER A 506 2.71 33.39 8.83
CA SER A 506 4.02 32.90 8.37
C SER A 506 5.05 32.95 9.50
N PHE A 507 6.25 32.43 9.26
CA PHE A 507 7.41 32.74 10.09
C PHE A 507 7.88 34.18 9.88
N LEU A 508 8.22 34.88 10.96
CA LEU A 508 8.97 36.14 10.96
C LEU A 508 10.04 36.10 12.05
N GLN A 509 11.03 36.99 11.97
CA GLN A 509 11.96 37.23 13.07
C GLN A 509 11.61 38.54 13.77
N LEU A 510 11.45 38.51 15.09
CA LEU A 510 11.31 39.69 15.94
C LEU A 510 12.67 40.03 16.56
N LEU A 511 13.18 41.23 16.27
CA LEU A 511 14.43 41.72 16.87
C LEU A 511 14.18 42.26 18.27
N ASP A 512 15.15 42.06 19.17
CA ASP A 512 15.11 42.65 20.50
C ASP A 512 15.31 44.18 20.48
N LYS A 513 14.98 44.85 21.59
CA LYS A 513 15.13 46.30 21.74
C LYS A 513 16.58 46.79 21.63
N SER A 514 17.55 45.89 21.73
CA SER A 514 18.98 46.19 21.64
C SER A 514 19.59 45.92 20.25
N GLY A 515 18.81 45.34 19.33
CA GLY A 515 19.25 44.89 18.00
C GLY A 515 20.23 43.72 18.01
N LYS A 516 20.51 43.10 19.17
CA LYS A 516 21.60 42.10 19.34
C LYS A 516 21.10 40.65 19.32
N GLY A 517 19.83 40.41 19.60
CA GLY A 517 19.16 39.11 19.56
C GLY A 517 17.91 39.15 18.68
N SER A 518 17.57 37.99 18.09
CA SER A 518 16.36 37.80 17.31
C SER A 518 15.62 36.53 17.75
N MET A 519 14.29 36.60 17.78
CA MET A 519 13.43 35.46 18.02
C MET A 519 12.67 35.15 16.73
N ARG A 520 12.91 33.97 16.15
CA ARG A 520 12.05 33.44 15.08
C ARG A 520 10.77 32.88 15.71
N GLY A 521 9.63 33.34 15.23
CA GLY A 521 8.31 32.89 15.69
C GLY A 521 7.35 32.70 14.53
N TRP A 522 6.24 32.00 14.79
CA TRP A 522 5.11 31.88 13.88
C TRP A 522 4.08 32.97 14.21
N PHE A 523 3.86 33.88 13.27
CA PHE A 523 3.02 35.06 13.44
C PHE A 523 1.68 34.82 12.77
N VAL A 524 0.58 35.20 13.42
CA VAL A 524 -0.79 34.95 12.94
C VAL A 524 -1.68 36.14 13.26
N ILE A 525 -2.44 36.59 12.25
CA ILE A 525 -3.61 37.46 12.41
C ILE A 525 -4.85 36.60 12.10
N PRO A 526 -5.60 36.16 13.11
CA PRO A 526 -6.81 35.37 12.93
C PRO A 526 -7.94 36.20 12.29
N ARG A 527 -8.80 35.58 11.46
CA ARG A 527 -9.98 36.27 10.89
C ARG A 527 -11.05 36.60 11.95
N ASP A 528 -11.16 35.78 12.97
CA ASP A 528 -12.10 35.95 14.10
C ASP A 528 -11.60 36.95 15.16
N ASP A 529 -10.34 37.40 15.05
CA ASP A 529 -9.75 38.45 15.90
C ASP A 529 -8.71 39.24 15.09
N PRO A 530 -9.16 40.00 14.07
CA PRO A 530 -8.27 40.61 13.08
C PRO A 530 -7.48 41.79 13.65
N LEU A 531 -7.81 42.25 14.87
CA LEU A 531 -7.17 43.36 15.54
C LEU A 531 -5.97 42.93 16.41
N VAL A 532 -5.64 41.64 16.46
CA VAL A 532 -4.57 41.13 17.33
C VAL A 532 -3.61 40.25 16.54
N LEU A 533 -2.31 40.56 16.62
CA LEU A 533 -1.23 39.75 16.10
C LEU A 533 -0.73 38.79 17.18
N TYR A 534 -0.92 37.49 16.97
CA TYR A 534 -0.45 36.45 17.88
C TYR A 534 0.91 35.91 17.42
N VAL A 535 1.80 35.70 18.39
CA VAL A 535 3.15 35.17 18.16
C VAL A 535 3.30 33.83 18.87
N TYR A 536 3.53 32.77 18.11
CA TYR A 536 3.72 31.41 18.57
C TYR A 536 5.18 30.99 18.42
N ALA A 537 5.63 30.04 19.25
CA ALA A 537 6.95 29.45 19.08
C ALA A 537 6.97 28.44 17.92
N ALA A 538 5.85 27.77 17.64
CA ALA A 538 5.68 26.89 16.50
C ALA A 538 4.25 26.95 15.88
N PRO A 539 4.06 26.56 14.60
CA PRO A 539 2.81 26.72 13.86
C PRO A 539 1.59 25.98 14.38
N GLN A 540 1.76 24.94 15.19
CA GLN A 540 0.67 24.14 15.79
C GLN A 540 0.66 24.22 17.32
N ASP A 541 1.24 25.27 17.91
CA ASP A 541 1.18 25.50 19.34
C ASP A 541 -0.22 25.98 19.78
N VAL A 542 -0.77 25.36 20.82
CA VAL A 542 -2.11 25.66 21.38
C VAL A 542 -2.13 26.87 22.34
N LYS A 543 -1.04 27.64 22.37
CA LYS A 543 -0.88 28.83 23.22
C LYS A 543 0.13 29.78 22.61
N ALA A 544 -0.26 31.03 22.44
CA ALA A 544 0.64 32.08 21.98
C ALA A 544 1.68 32.42 23.05
N HIS A 545 2.91 32.70 22.62
CA HIS A 545 3.97 33.22 23.47
C HIS A 545 3.67 34.67 23.90
N THR A 546 3.21 35.49 22.96
CA THR A 546 2.76 36.87 23.20
C THR A 546 1.70 37.25 22.16
N SER A 547 0.93 38.29 22.45
CA SER A 547 0.07 38.96 21.47
C SER A 547 0.42 40.45 21.39
N ILE A 548 0.11 41.07 20.25
CA ILE A 548 0.30 42.50 19.99
C ILE A 548 -1.05 43.03 19.47
N PRO A 549 -1.77 43.88 20.21
CA PRO A 549 -2.96 44.53 19.68
C PRO A 549 -2.53 45.47 18.56
N LEU A 550 -3.11 45.36 17.36
CA LEU A 550 -2.70 46.11 16.18
C LEU A 550 -3.39 47.48 16.09
N LEU A 551 -4.51 47.68 16.78
CA LEU A 551 -5.29 48.92 16.71
C LEU A 551 -4.43 50.14 17.04
N GLY A 552 -4.29 51.05 16.07
CA GLY A 552 -3.52 52.29 16.21
C GLY A 552 -1.99 52.15 16.08
N TYR A 553 -1.47 51.00 15.64
CA TYR A 553 -0.05 50.87 15.24
C TYR A 553 0.17 51.43 13.84
N GLN A 554 1.31 52.11 13.64
CA GLN A 554 1.78 52.54 12.33
C GLN A 554 2.84 51.57 11.82
N VAL A 555 2.66 51.09 10.60
CA VAL A 555 3.66 50.27 9.89
C VAL A 555 4.64 51.19 9.17
N LYS A 556 5.93 51.10 9.51
CA LYS A 556 7.00 51.90 8.90
C LYS A 556 8.03 51.02 8.21
N GLU A 557 8.39 51.40 6.99
CA GLU A 557 9.53 50.84 6.27
C GLU A 557 10.80 51.59 6.65
N LEU A 558 11.90 50.86 6.87
CA LEU A 558 13.20 51.47 7.12
C LEU A 558 13.97 51.65 5.79
N PRO A 559 14.77 52.72 5.63
CA PRO A 559 15.53 52.97 4.40
C PRO A 559 16.46 51.80 4.03
N GLN A 560 16.60 51.52 2.73
CA GLN A 560 17.29 50.39 2.07
C GLN A 560 18.82 50.28 2.31
N SER A 561 19.28 50.38 3.56
CA SER A 561 20.69 50.22 3.93
C SER A 561 21.07 48.77 4.28
N ASP A 562 20.09 47.88 4.48
CA ASP A 562 20.30 46.53 5.01
C ASP A 562 19.63 45.51 4.07
N THR A 563 20.33 44.42 3.74
CA THR A 563 19.84 43.32 2.87
C THR A 563 18.73 42.48 3.50
N ARG A 564 18.28 42.87 4.69
CA ARG A 564 17.27 42.17 5.49
C ARG A 564 15.95 42.88 5.29
N HIS A 565 14.92 42.16 4.85
CA HIS A 565 13.57 42.67 4.57
C HIS A 565 12.86 43.12 5.86
N ILE A 566 13.28 44.24 6.42
CA ILE A 566 12.89 44.74 7.74
C ILE A 566 11.73 45.74 7.63
N PHE A 567 10.81 45.67 8.59
CA PHE A 567 9.76 46.67 8.80
C PHE A 567 9.48 46.84 10.30
N GLN A 568 8.89 47.98 10.68
CA GLN A 568 8.61 48.33 12.08
C GLN A 568 7.13 48.59 12.35
N LEU A 569 6.67 48.13 13.51
CA LEU A 569 5.38 48.50 14.09
C LEU A 569 5.61 49.51 15.20
N VAL A 570 5.04 50.71 15.07
CA VAL A 570 5.26 51.82 16.00
C VAL A 570 3.94 52.32 16.56
N GLN A 571 3.83 52.33 17.89
CA GLN A 571 2.75 53.00 18.61
C GLN A 571 3.29 53.70 19.85
N SER A 572 3.23 55.02 19.88
CA SER A 572 3.78 55.84 20.98
C SER A 572 5.25 55.50 21.29
N LYS A 573 5.53 54.86 22.44
CA LYS A 573 6.88 54.44 22.87
C LYS A 573 7.20 52.97 22.54
N GLN A 574 6.24 52.22 22.00
CA GLN A 574 6.42 50.81 21.65
C GLN A 574 6.86 50.68 20.19
N VAL A 575 7.97 49.98 19.98
CA VAL A 575 8.53 49.69 18.66
C VAL A 575 8.84 48.20 18.58
N TYR A 576 8.26 47.53 17.59
CA TYR A 576 8.60 46.14 17.23
C TYR A 576 9.28 46.15 15.87
N THR A 577 10.47 45.55 15.77
CA THR A 577 11.19 45.44 14.51
C THR A 577 11.11 44.00 14.02
N LEU A 578 10.48 43.80 12.87
CA LEU A 578 10.20 42.51 12.26
C LEU A 578 11.03 42.33 10.99
N VAL A 579 11.47 41.10 10.73
CA VAL A 579 12.22 40.73 9.53
C VAL A 579 11.49 39.60 8.81
N ALA A 580 11.19 39.81 7.54
CA ALA A 580 10.65 38.80 6.65
C ALA A 580 11.76 38.08 5.86
N GLU A 581 11.45 36.89 5.36
CA GLU A 581 12.39 36.09 4.58
C GLU A 581 12.55 36.59 3.14
N THR A 582 11.49 37.14 2.55
CA THR A 582 11.51 37.72 1.20
C THR A 582 10.85 39.10 1.19
N GLU A 583 11.14 39.89 0.14
CA GLU A 583 10.53 41.21 -0.03
C GLU A 583 9.02 41.10 -0.26
N GLU A 584 8.57 40.10 -1.02
CA GLU A 584 7.14 39.85 -1.26
C GLU A 584 6.41 39.55 0.05
N LEU A 585 7.04 38.75 0.93
CA LEU A 585 6.48 38.42 2.23
C LEU A 585 6.41 39.65 3.15
N LYS A 586 7.45 40.51 3.14
CA LYS A 586 7.44 41.79 3.84
C LYS A 586 6.27 42.66 3.39
N GLN A 587 6.10 42.86 2.09
CA GLN A 587 5.04 43.71 1.55
C GLN A 587 3.64 43.19 1.93
N ARG A 588 3.42 41.87 1.85
CA ARG A 588 2.17 41.24 2.28
C ARG A 588 1.87 41.47 3.77
N TRP A 589 2.87 41.30 4.64
CA TRP A 589 2.72 41.54 6.08
C TRP A 589 2.44 43.00 6.40
N MET A 590 3.14 43.93 5.75
CA MET A 590 2.92 45.36 5.95
C MET A 590 1.50 45.76 5.56
N LYS A 591 0.97 45.24 4.44
CA LYS A 591 -0.41 45.48 4.01
C LYS A 591 -1.42 44.92 5.01
N ALA A 592 -1.28 43.64 5.38
CA ALA A 592 -2.18 42.97 6.31
C ALA A 592 -2.25 43.68 7.68
N ILE A 593 -1.09 44.03 8.25
CA ILE A 593 -1.04 44.72 9.55
C ILE A 593 -1.60 46.15 9.45
N ALA A 594 -1.32 46.87 8.36
CA ALA A 594 -1.87 48.21 8.16
C ALA A 594 -3.40 48.20 8.07
N GLN A 595 -3.99 47.21 7.39
CA GLN A 595 -5.45 47.02 7.31
C GLN A 595 -6.04 46.72 8.70
N SER A 596 -5.48 45.73 9.41
CA SER A 596 -5.87 45.40 10.78
C SER A 596 -5.73 46.57 11.75
N ALA A 597 -4.70 47.39 11.61
CA ALA A 597 -4.45 48.54 12.50
C ALA A 597 -5.44 49.70 12.30
N ARG A 598 -6.05 49.81 11.11
CA ARG A 598 -7.11 50.78 10.78
C ARG A 598 -8.51 50.28 11.14
N GLY A 599 -8.68 48.98 11.41
CA GLY A 599 -9.98 48.38 11.74
C GLY A 599 -10.90 48.22 10.52
N GLU A 600 -10.33 48.11 9.31
CA GLU A 600 -11.08 47.86 8.07
C GLU A 600 -11.40 46.36 7.94
N GLU A 601 -12.68 45.98 7.95
CA GLU A 601 -13.15 44.62 7.63
C GLU A 601 -13.05 44.40 6.10
N GLU A 602 -12.71 43.17 5.64
CA GLU A 602 -12.78 42.83 4.20
C GLU A 602 -14.26 42.93 3.77
N GLU A 603 -14.60 43.87 2.87
CA GLU A 603 -15.84 43.75 2.09
C GLU A 603 -15.72 42.49 1.23
N ASP A 604 -16.57 41.49 1.50
CA ASP A 604 -16.73 40.32 0.65
C ASP A 604 -17.10 40.79 -0.76
N SER A 605 -16.13 40.82 -1.67
CA SER A 605 -16.39 40.96 -3.10
C SER A 605 -16.90 39.63 -3.65
N PHE A 606 -18.12 39.27 -3.26
CA PHE A 606 -18.99 38.38 -4.02
C PHE A 606 -19.95 39.28 -4.77
N ASP A 607 -19.61 39.66 -6.00
CA ASP A 607 -20.57 39.88 -7.08
C ASP A 607 -19.86 40.08 -8.41
N GLU A 608 -20.48 39.50 -9.44
CA GLU A 608 -20.26 39.64 -10.89
C GLU A 608 -19.02 38.98 -11.52
N LEU A 609 -19.24 37.77 -12.04
CA LEU A 609 -19.13 37.50 -13.48
C LEU A 609 -19.97 36.26 -13.82
N GLU A 610 -21.14 36.51 -14.41
CA GLU A 610 -21.89 35.57 -15.27
C GLU A 610 -21.06 35.10 -16.47
#